data_AF-A0A7W9G022-F1
#
_entry.id   AF-A0A7W9G022-F1
#
_cell.length_a   1.000
_cell.length_b   1.000
_cell.length_c   1.000
_cell.angle_alpha   90.00
_cell.angle_beta   90.00
_cell.angle_gamma   90.00
#
_symmetry.space_group_name_H-M   'P 1'
#
loop_
_entity.id
_entity.type
_entity.pdbx_description
1 polymer ?
#
loop_
_entity_poly.entity_id
_entity_poly.type
_entity_poly.pdbx_seq_one_letter_code
_entity_poly.pdbx_strand_id
1 'polypeptide(L)' 'MAARLIIAITSQDIGARITTRRRVPGGFRDAVGILVSWENGLLKVRKRDGSVVEIPEETLVAAKVVPAAPPRPERM' A
#
# COMPACT_ATOMS: atom_id res chain seq x y z
N MET A 1 4.22 16.42 16.44
CA MET A 1 3.02 15.87 15.77
C MET A 1 3.15 14.36 15.70
N ALA A 2 2.25 13.60 16.33
CA ALA A 2 2.24 12.15 16.19
C ALA A 2 1.53 11.77 14.87
N ALA A 3 2.19 11.00 14.00
CA ALA A 3 1.55 10.49 12.79
C ALA A 3 0.55 9.38 13.17
N ARG A 4 -0.71 9.51 12.73
CA ARG A 4 -1.73 8.48 12.96
C ARG A 4 -1.53 7.33 11.97
N LEU A 5 -1.35 6.13 12.51
CA LEU A 5 -1.34 4.89 11.74
C LEU A 5 -2.79 4.52 11.40
N ILE A 6 -3.10 4.43 10.10
CA ILE A 6 -4.45 4.16 9.58
C ILE A 6 -4.33 3.16 8.43
N ILE A 7 -5.15 2.11 8.48
CA ILE A 7 -5.41 1.20 7.36
C ILE A 7 -6.73 1.65 6.73
N ALA A 8 -6.65 2.27 5.56
CA ALA A 8 -7.79 2.80 4.80
C ALA A 8 -7.84 2.14 3.41
N ILE A 9 -7.64 0.83 3.38
CA ILE A 9 -7.81 -0.03 2.21
C ILE A 9 -8.57 -1.29 2.63
N THR A 10 -9.18 -1.95 1.66
CA THR A 10 -9.90 -3.21 1.78
C THR A 10 -9.55 -4.14 0.62
N SER A 11 -10.09 -5.35 0.59
CA SER A 11 -9.98 -6.24 -0.58
C SER A 11 -10.62 -5.66 -1.84
N GLN A 12 -11.51 -4.66 -1.74
CA GLN A 12 -12.08 -3.97 -2.91
C GLN A 12 -11.06 -3.10 -3.64
N ASP A 13 -9.93 -2.79 -3.02
CA ASP A 13 -8.85 -1.99 -3.61
C ASP A 13 -7.85 -2.84 -4.42
N ILE A 14 -8.14 -4.12 -4.65
CA ILE A 14 -7.33 -4.96 -5.56
C ILE A 14 -7.32 -4.30 -6.95
N GLY A 15 -6.12 -4.17 -7.53
CA GLY A 15 -5.86 -3.43 -8.77
C GLY A 15 -5.47 -1.98 -8.55
N ALA A 16 -5.75 -1.40 -7.37
CA ALA A 16 -5.37 -0.02 -7.06
C ALA A 16 -3.89 0.09 -6.67
N ARG A 17 -3.31 1.27 -6.92
CA ARG A 17 -2.00 1.62 -6.38
C ARG A 17 -2.15 2.01 -4.93
N ILE A 18 -1.40 1.36 -4.05
CA ILE A 18 -1.43 1.59 -2.61
C ILE A 18 -0.04 1.91 -2.06
N THR A 19 -0.02 2.57 -0.91
CA THR A 19 1.13 2.62 -0.01
C THR A 19 0.83 1.77 1.21
N THR A 20 1.84 1.08 1.73
CA THR A 20 1.75 0.25 2.92
C THR A 20 2.93 0.54 3.84
N ARG A 21 2.69 0.41 5.14
CA ARG A 21 3.70 0.33 6.19
C ARG A 21 3.41 -0.89 7.03
N ARG A 22 4.41 -1.74 7.20
CA ARG A 22 4.32 -2.97 8.00
C ARG A 22 5.41 -3.05 9.05
N ARG A 23 5.13 -3.77 10.14
CA ARG A 23 6.12 -4.15 11.15
C ARG A 23 7.08 -5.18 10.57
N VAL A 24 8.36 -5.06 10.93
CA VAL A 24 9.40 -6.06 10.68
C VAL A 24 10.31 -6.14 11.92
N PRO A 25 11.12 -7.19 12.08
CA PRO A 25 12.16 -7.18 13.10
C PRO A 25 13.03 -5.92 13.00
N GLY A 26 13.18 -5.20 14.09
CA GLY A 26 13.97 -3.96 14.15
C GLY A 26 13.29 -2.70 13.60
N GLY A 27 11.99 -2.72 13.26
CA GLY A 27 11.24 -1.50 12.97
C GLY A 27 10.11 -1.66 11.97
N PHE A 28 10.08 -0.77 10.98
CA PHE A 28 9.03 -0.71 9.95
C PHE A 28 9.62 -0.73 8.55
N ARG A 29 8.87 -1.29 7.60
CA ARG A 29 9.18 -1.23 6.17
C ARG A 29 7.96 -0.76 5.41
N ASP A 30 8.24 0.04 4.38
CA ASP A 30 7.22 0.57 3.50
C ASP A 30 7.28 -0.13 2.15
N ALA A 31 6.12 -0.28 1.50
CA ALA A 31 6.02 -0.73 0.12
C ALA A 31 4.95 0.07 -0.61
N VAL A 32 5.28 0.47 -1.84
CA VAL A 32 4.36 1.15 -2.76
C VAL A 32 4.25 0.29 -4.01
N GLY A 33 3.02 0.00 -4.43
CA GLY A 33 2.77 -0.87 -5.57
C GLY A 33 1.28 -1.08 -5.80
N ILE A 34 0.96 -2.00 -6.70
CA ILE A 34 -0.42 -2.41 -6.97
C ILE A 34 -0.79 -3.53 -6.00
N LEU A 35 -1.93 -3.42 -5.32
CA LEU A 35 -2.50 -4.52 -4.55
C LEU A 35 -3.00 -5.58 -5.54
N VAL A 36 -2.37 -6.76 -5.58
CA VAL A 36 -2.72 -7.80 -6.57
C VAL A 36 -3.53 -8.95 -5.97
N SER A 37 -3.44 -9.16 -4.65
CA SER A 37 -4.30 -10.09 -3.91
C SER A 37 -4.40 -9.64 -2.45
N TRP A 38 -5.54 -9.92 -1.84
CA TRP A 38 -5.75 -9.87 -0.39
C TRP A 38 -6.68 -11.01 -0.02
N GLU A 39 -6.10 -12.08 0.50
CA GLU A 39 -6.81 -13.29 0.88
C GLU A 39 -6.03 -14.02 1.97
N ASN A 40 -6.71 -14.82 2.78
CA ASN A 40 -6.08 -15.65 3.82
C ASN A 40 -5.14 -14.86 4.75
N GLY A 41 -5.48 -13.61 5.08
CA GLY A 41 -4.65 -12.75 5.94
C GLY A 41 -3.33 -12.30 5.29
N LEU A 42 -3.19 -12.38 3.97
CA LEU A 42 -1.98 -12.02 3.25
C LEU A 42 -2.28 -11.04 2.12
N LEU A 43 -1.59 -9.91 2.13
CA LEU A 43 -1.61 -8.95 1.03
C LEU A 43 -0.42 -9.21 0.11
N LYS A 44 -0.66 -9.24 -1.20
CA LYS A 44 0.39 -9.26 -2.23
C LYS A 44 0.43 -7.91 -2.93
N VAL A 45 1.58 -7.26 -2.87
CA VAL A 45 1.80 -5.94 -3.49
C VAL A 45 2.87 -6.06 -4.55
N ARG A 46 2.48 -5.86 -5.82
CA ARG A 46 3.42 -5.81 -6.95
C ARG A 46 4.03 -4.42 -7.05
N LYS A 47 5.33 -4.32 -6.86
CA LYS A 47 6.12 -3.09 -7.01
C LYS A 47 6.30 -2.73 -8.48
N ARG A 48 6.78 -1.49 -8.71
CA ARG A 48 7.06 -0.97 -10.06
C ARG A 48 8.13 -1.78 -10.80
N ASP A 49 9.08 -2.36 -10.09
CA ASP A 49 10.16 -3.20 -10.64
C ASP A 49 9.69 -4.63 -11.00
N GLY A 50 8.40 -4.94 -10.83
CA GLY A 50 7.84 -6.26 -11.09
C GLY A 50 7.93 -7.23 -9.91
N SER A 51 8.70 -6.93 -8.87
CA SER A 51 8.78 -7.77 -7.68
C SER A 51 7.48 -7.74 -6.88
N VAL A 52 7.14 -8.86 -6.24
CA VAL A 52 5.97 -8.97 -5.35
C VAL A 52 6.44 -9.01 -3.91
N VAL A 53 5.84 -8.17 -3.07
CA VAL A 53 6.02 -8.22 -1.63
C VAL A 53 4.77 -8.82 -1.01
N GLU A 54 4.97 -9.84 -0.19
CA GLU A 54 3.93 -10.44 0.64
C GLU A 54 3.95 -9.76 2.02
N ILE A 55 2.77 -9.40 2.51
CA ILE A 55 2.58 -8.67 3.75
C ILE A 55 1.48 -9.37 4.56
N PRO A 56 1.82 -10.03 5.68
CA PRO A 56 0.81 -10.54 6.59
C PRO A 56 -0.04 -9.39 7.14
N GLU A 57 -1.36 -9.55 7.10
CA GLU A 57 -2.34 -8.53 7.48
C GLU A 57 -2.11 -8.04 8.92
N GLU A 58 -1.79 -8.95 9.83
CA GLU A 58 -1.45 -8.66 11.23
C GLU A 58 -0.23 -7.75 11.43
N THR A 59 0.67 -7.69 10.44
CA THR A 59 1.86 -6.82 10.48
C THR A 59 1.59 -5.44 9.91
N LEU A 60 0.49 -5.26 9.17
CA LEU A 60 0.13 -4.01 8.53
C LEU A 60 -0.26 -2.99 9.60
N VAL A 61 0.33 -1.80 9.55
CA VAL A 61 0.02 -0.73 10.50
C VAL A 61 -0.53 0.51 9.85
N ALA A 62 -0.20 0.74 8.58
CA ALA A 62 -0.84 1.77 7.79
C ALA A 62 -0.91 1.36 6.34
N ALA A 63 -2.00 1.71 5.68
CA ALA A 63 -2.13 1.57 4.25
C ALA A 63 -3.17 2.53 3.70
N LYS A 64 -2.92 3.04 2.49
CA LYS A 64 -3.83 3.97 1.80
C LYS A 64 -3.74 3.76 0.29
N VAL A 65 -4.87 3.95 -0.39
CA VAL A 65 -4.89 4.13 -1.85
C VAL A 65 -4.13 5.40 -2.21
N VAL A 66 -3.29 5.31 -3.24
CA VAL A 66 -2.60 6.44 -3.86
C VAL A 66 -3.47 6.94 -5.01
N PRO A 67 -4.04 8.15 -4.93
CA PRO A 67 -4.82 8.72 -6.03
C PRO A 67 -3.97 8.86 -7.29
N ALA A 68 -4.61 8.81 -8.45
CA ALA A 68 -3.98 9.26 -9.69
C ALA A 68 -3.49 10.70 -9.51
N ALA A 69 -2.37 11.04 -10.14
CA ALA A 69 -1.90 12.42 -10.15
C ALA A 69 -3.00 13.31 -10.74
N PRO A 70 -3.30 14.48 -10.14
CA PRO A 70 -4.26 15.40 -10.71
C PRO A 70 -3.84 15.78 -12.14
N PRO A 71 -4.81 16.06 -13.03
CA PRO A 71 -4.49 16.54 -14.37
C PRO A 71 -3.57 17.76 -14.28
N ARG A 72 -2.54 17.79 -15.13
CA ARG A 72 -1.63 18.93 -15.18
C ARG A 72 -2.43 20.15 -15.66
N PRO A 73 -2.36 21.31 -14.98
CA PRO A 73 -2.98 22.51 -15.51
C PRO A 73 -2.41 22.80 -16.90
N GLU A 74 -3.28 22.95 -17.89
CA GLU A 74 -2.88 23.45 -19.21
C GLU A 74 -2.22 24.81 -19.01
N ARG A 75 -1.02 24.97 -19.56
CA ARG A 75 -0.41 26.30 -19.67
C ARG A 75 -1.11 26.98 -20.84
N MET A 76 -2.07 27.87 -20.55
CA MET A 76 -2.50 28.89 -21.49
C MET A 76 -1.44 30.00 -21.56
#